data_AF-D7BUB3-F1
#
_entry.id   AF-D7BUB3-F1
#
_cell.length_a   1.000
_cell.length_b   1.000
_cell.length_c   1.000
_cell.angle_alpha   90.00
_cell.angle_beta   90.00
_cell.angle_gamma   90.00
#
_symmetry.space_group_name_H-M   'P 1'
#
loop_
_entity.id
_entity.type
_entity.pdbx_description
1 polymer ?
#
loop_
_entity_poly.entity_id
_entity_poly.type
_entity_poly.pdbx_seq_one_letter_code
_entity_poly.pdbx_strand_id
1 'polypeptide(L)'
;MNLHAHLEAVRSKIAGGDDRGQVTSFVMGVMLALWLFAGIVIDGGLALAGKARALDVAQEAARTGAQQLDIGRLRSTDDVRLLRSKAARAATAYVRATGDTGSATVQGDEVTVHVTHHQPAQILQLVGVRTLTVTAHATVRAERANANP
;
A
#
# COMPACT_ATOMS: atom_id res chain seq x y z
N MET A 1 -24.90 3.10 -71.54
CA MET A 1 -23.82 3.14 -70.54
C MET A 1 -24.43 3.79 -69.30
N ASN A 2 -24.79 2.97 -68.31
CA ASN A 2 -25.93 3.24 -67.43
C ASN A 2 -25.54 4.00 -66.16
N LEU A 3 -26.24 5.12 -65.93
CA LEU A 3 -26.06 6.07 -64.82
C LEU A 3 -26.16 5.42 -63.41
N HIS A 4 -26.82 4.27 -63.32
CA HIS A 4 -26.99 3.51 -62.08
C HIS A 4 -25.66 3.01 -61.48
N ALA A 5 -24.67 2.67 -62.32
CA ALA A 5 -23.37 2.18 -61.83
C ALA A 5 -22.54 3.28 -61.14
N HIS A 6 -22.71 4.54 -61.54
CA HIS A 6 -21.99 5.67 -60.95
C HIS A 6 -22.51 6.05 -59.55
N LEU A 7 -23.80 5.81 -59.27
CA LEU A 7 -24.41 6.16 -57.99
C LEU A 7 -24.00 5.19 -56.87
N GLU A 8 -23.79 3.91 -57.18
CA GLU A 8 -23.28 2.94 -56.19
C GLU A 8 -21.80 3.21 -55.82
N ALA A 9 -20.99 3.61 -56.80
CA ALA A 9 -19.59 3.96 -56.56
C ALA A 9 -19.43 5.20 -55.66
N VAL A 10 -20.32 6.19 -55.79
CA VAL A 10 -20.32 7.38 -54.93
C VAL A 10 -20.81 7.06 -53.52
N ARG A 11 -21.80 6.15 -53.38
CA ARG A 11 -22.31 5.73 -52.06
C ARG A 11 -21.28 4.93 -51.25
N SER A 12 -20.43 4.15 -51.92
CA SER A 12 -19.27 3.48 -51.31
C SER A 12 -18.21 4.47 -50.81
N LYS A 13 -17.92 5.52 -51.58
CA LYS A 13 -16.96 6.58 -51.17
C LYS A 13 -17.41 7.42 -49.98
N ILE A 14 -18.70 7.59 -49.75
CA ILE A 14 -19.23 8.32 -48.58
C ILE A 14 -19.26 7.43 -47.32
N ALA A 15 -19.32 6.11 -47.47
CA ALA A 15 -19.07 5.17 -46.37
C ALA A 15 -17.59 5.20 -45.91
N GLY A 16 -16.69 5.67 -46.78
CA GLY A 16 -15.29 5.97 -46.49
C GLY A 16 -15.12 7.34 -45.83
N GLY A 17 -15.67 7.51 -44.63
CA GLY A 17 -15.19 8.52 -43.69
C GLY A 17 -13.79 8.16 -43.20
N ASP A 18 -12.83 7.94 -44.09
CA ASP A 18 -11.51 7.39 -43.80
C ASP A 18 -10.74 8.29 -42.81
N ASP A 19 -10.71 9.61 -43.02
CA ASP A 19 -10.00 10.51 -42.11
C ASP A 19 -10.73 10.67 -40.76
N ARG A 20 -12.06 10.76 -40.75
CA ARG A 20 -12.82 10.90 -39.49
C ARG A 20 -12.79 9.61 -38.69
N GLY A 21 -12.88 8.45 -39.33
CA GLY A 21 -12.77 7.13 -38.71
C GLY A 21 -11.36 6.84 -38.21
N GLN A 22 -10.33 7.24 -38.95
CA GLN A 22 -8.92 7.06 -38.58
C GLN A 22 -8.50 8.01 -37.45
N VAL A 23 -8.92 9.27 -37.48
CA VAL A 23 -8.72 10.20 -36.35
C VAL A 23 -9.49 9.72 -35.12
N THR A 24 -10.72 9.21 -35.28
CA THR A 24 -11.51 8.71 -34.15
C THR A 24 -10.90 7.44 -33.54
N SER A 25 -10.39 6.51 -34.36
CA SER A 25 -9.74 5.29 -33.86
C SER A 25 -8.39 5.60 -33.19
N PHE A 26 -7.62 6.54 -33.74
CA PHE A 26 -6.40 7.04 -33.11
C PHE A 26 -6.68 7.70 -31.76
N VAL A 27 -7.65 8.62 -31.70
CA VAL A 27 -8.05 9.30 -30.46
C VAL A 27 -8.56 8.31 -29.42
N MET A 28 -9.39 7.33 -29.82
CA MET A 28 -9.82 6.24 -28.94
C MET A 28 -8.64 5.45 -28.37
N GLY A 29 -7.67 5.08 -29.21
CA GLY A 29 -6.46 4.40 -28.76
C GLY A 29 -5.66 5.20 -27.73
N VAL A 30 -5.48 6.50 -27.98
CA VAL A 30 -4.82 7.41 -27.04
C VAL A 30 -5.61 7.54 -25.73
N MET A 31 -6.95 7.69 -25.79
CA MET A 31 -7.78 7.76 -24.58
C MET A 31 -7.71 6.47 -23.76
N LEU A 32 -7.73 5.31 -24.41
CA LEU A 32 -7.58 4.01 -23.74
C LEU A 32 -6.21 3.88 -23.07
N ALA A 33 -5.14 4.30 -23.76
CA ALA A 33 -3.80 4.32 -23.19
C ALA A 33 -3.71 5.25 -21.98
N LEU A 34 -4.26 6.46 -22.07
CA LEU A 34 -4.29 7.41 -20.96
C LEU A 34 -5.10 6.88 -19.77
N TRP A 35 -6.23 6.21 -20.01
CA TRP A 35 -7.02 5.56 -18.97
C TRP A 35 -6.25 4.44 -18.27
N LEU A 36 -5.52 3.61 -19.03
CA LEU A 36 -4.68 2.56 -18.48
C LEU A 36 -3.56 3.15 -17.60
N PHE A 37 -2.87 4.19 -18.09
CA PHE A 37 -1.84 4.89 -17.33
C PHE A 37 -2.40 5.54 -16.07
N ALA A 38 -3.56 6.21 -16.15
CA ALA A 38 -4.20 6.83 -15.01
C ALA A 38 -4.52 5.80 -13.90
N GLY A 39 -5.01 4.61 -14.27
CA GLY A 39 -5.24 3.53 -13.31
C GLY A 39 -3.94 3.07 -12.64
N ILE A 40 -2.89 2.82 -13.42
CA ILE A 40 -1.58 2.41 -12.87
C ILE A 40 -1.03 3.46 -11.90
N VAL A 41 -1.11 4.75 -12.25
CA VAL A 41 -0.58 5.83 -11.39
C VAL A 41 -1.37 5.92 -10.09
N ILE A 42 -2.70 5.87 -10.15
CA ILE A 42 -3.55 6.02 -8.96
C ILE A 42 -3.40 4.81 -8.04
N ASP A 43 -3.45 3.59 -8.58
CA ASP A 43 -3.33 2.39 -7.78
C ASP A 43 -1.89 2.15 -7.29
N GLY A 44 -0.88 2.51 -8.10
CA GLY A 44 0.52 2.51 -7.68
C GLY A 44 0.78 3.50 -6.55
N GLY A 45 0.16 4.68 -6.60
CA GLY A 45 0.21 5.69 -5.54
C GLY A 45 -0.43 5.20 -4.24
N LEU A 46 -1.61 4.58 -4.31
CA LEU A 46 -2.30 3.98 -3.17
C LEU A 46 -1.48 2.84 -2.54
N ALA A 47 -0.87 1.98 -3.36
CA ALA A 47 -0.01 0.90 -2.90
C ALA A 47 1.21 1.42 -2.12
N LEU A 48 1.87 2.44 -2.66
CA LEU A 48 3.04 3.04 -2.02
C LEU A 48 2.67 3.76 -0.71
N ALA A 49 1.54 4.48 -0.71
CA ALA A 49 1.03 5.15 0.49
C ALA A 49 0.68 4.15 1.60
N GLY A 50 0.03 3.03 1.26
CA GLY A 50 -0.26 1.95 2.21
C GLY A 50 1.00 1.32 2.80
N LYS A 51 2.05 1.16 1.98
CA LYS A 51 3.35 0.67 2.43
C LYS A 51 4.06 1.63 3.37
N ALA A 52 4.05 2.93 3.06
CA ALA A 52 4.62 3.95 3.93
C ALA A 52 3.91 3.94 5.29
N ARG A 53 2.57 3.94 5.29
CA ARG A 53 1.77 3.86 6.53
C ARG A 53 2.09 2.61 7.35
N ALA A 54 2.14 1.44 6.73
CA ALA A 54 2.42 0.19 7.45
C ALA A 54 3.83 0.21 8.08
N LEU A 55 4.82 0.84 7.42
CA LEU A 55 6.16 1.02 7.98
C LEU A 55 6.15 1.98 9.17
N ASP A 56 5.47 3.12 9.06
CA ASP A 56 5.36 4.10 10.16
C ASP A 56 4.72 3.46 11.39
N VAL A 57 3.61 2.73 11.21
CA VAL A 57 2.94 2.00 12.30
C VAL A 57 3.86 0.95 12.90
N ALA A 58 4.59 0.19 12.09
CA ALA A 58 5.53 -0.81 12.59
C ALA A 58 6.64 -0.17 13.43
N GLN A 59 7.21 0.96 12.96
CA GLN A 59 8.25 1.69 13.68
C GLN A 59 7.76 2.24 15.01
N GLU A 60 6.57 2.84 15.03
CA GLU A 60 6.01 3.43 16.23
C GLU A 60 5.56 2.37 17.25
N ALA A 61 5.01 1.25 16.78
CA ALA A 61 4.73 0.09 17.61
C ALA A 61 6.01 -0.50 18.23
N ALA A 62 7.08 -0.63 17.45
CA ALA A 62 8.36 -1.13 17.92
C ALA A 62 9.00 -0.19 18.96
N ARG A 63 8.91 1.13 18.74
CA ARG A 63 9.33 2.15 19.72
C ARG A 63 8.50 2.07 21.01
N THR A 64 7.19 1.91 20.90
CA THR A 64 6.29 1.75 22.05
C THR A 64 6.68 0.52 22.88
N GLY A 65 7.00 -0.60 22.22
CA GLY A 65 7.51 -1.79 22.89
C GLY A 65 8.87 -1.56 23.56
N ALA A 66 9.79 -0.87 22.87
CA ALA A 66 11.12 -0.57 23.40
C ALA A 66 11.07 0.33 24.64
N GLN A 67 10.17 1.32 24.68
CA GLN A 67 9.95 2.17 25.85
C GLN A 67 9.48 1.36 27.06
N GLN A 68 8.66 0.32 26.88
CA GLN A 68 8.24 -0.54 27.99
C GLN A 68 9.39 -1.38 28.56
N LEU A 69 10.37 -1.77 27.72
CA LEU A 69 11.58 -2.44 28.17
C LEU A 69 12.45 -1.51 29.01
N ASP A 70 12.66 -0.28 28.56
CA ASP A 70 13.49 0.71 29.26
C ASP A 70 12.87 1.10 30.63
N ILE A 71 11.59 1.45 30.63
CA ILE A 71 10.84 1.75 31.85
C ILE A 71 10.81 0.56 32.82
N GLY A 72 10.69 -0.66 32.29
CA GLY A 72 10.71 -1.90 33.06
C GLY A 72 12.05 -2.13 33.75
N ARG A 73 13.15 -1.91 33.03
CA ARG A 73 14.52 -1.98 33.57
C ARG A 73 14.79 -0.95 34.64
N LEU A 74 14.28 0.28 34.47
CA LEU A 74 14.47 1.34 35.46
C LEU A 74 13.71 1.07 36.76
N ARG A 75 12.53 0.43 36.69
CA ARG A 75 11.66 0.18 37.85
C ARG A 75 11.91 -1.15 38.56
N SER A 76 12.54 -2.12 37.93
CA SER A 76 12.58 -3.48 38.45
C SER A 76 13.79 -4.27 37.96
N THR A 77 14.51 -4.91 38.88
CA THR A 77 15.52 -5.97 38.59
C THR A 77 14.86 -7.32 38.27
N ASP A 78 13.53 -7.35 38.07
CA ASP A 78 12.73 -8.57 37.98
C ASP A 78 12.59 -9.16 36.57
N ASP A 79 12.20 -10.44 36.57
CA ASP A 79 12.11 -11.40 35.47
C ASP A 79 11.99 -10.79 34.06
N VAL A 80 13.10 -10.86 33.33
CA VAL A 80 13.26 -10.42 31.93
C VAL A 80 12.17 -11.02 31.02
N ARG A 81 11.58 -12.16 31.39
CA ARG A 81 10.49 -12.78 30.62
C ARG A 81 9.17 -12.01 30.74
N LEU A 82 8.85 -11.50 31.93
CA LEU A 82 7.65 -10.68 32.16
C LEU A 82 7.74 -9.33 31.43
N LEU A 83 8.90 -8.68 31.49
CA LEU A 83 9.15 -7.43 30.77
C LEU A 83 8.99 -7.59 29.25
N ARG A 84 9.58 -8.65 28.67
CA ARG A 84 9.42 -8.98 27.24
C ARG A 84 7.96 -9.20 26.85
N SER A 85 7.20 -9.92 27.68
CA SER A 85 5.77 -10.15 27.41
C SER A 85 4.94 -8.86 27.49
N LYS A 86 5.30 -7.92 28.37
CA LYS A 86 4.62 -6.62 28.49
C LYS A 86 4.94 -5.72 27.29
N ALA A 87 6.20 -5.67 26.86
CA ALA A 87 6.63 -4.94 25.67
C ALA A 87 5.95 -5.44 24.39
N ALA A 88 5.93 -6.77 24.18
CA ALA A 88 5.24 -7.37 23.03
C ALA A 88 3.74 -7.06 23.02
N ARG A 89 3.08 -7.11 24.19
CA ARG A 89 1.65 -6.76 24.32
C ARG A 89 1.39 -5.29 24.02
N ALA A 90 2.23 -4.38 24.52
CA ALA A 90 2.08 -2.95 24.26
C ALA A 90 2.26 -2.62 22.76
N ALA A 91 3.29 -3.17 22.12
CA ALA A 91 3.51 -3.01 20.69
C ALA A 91 2.34 -3.58 19.86
N THR A 92 1.85 -4.77 20.21
CA THR A 92 0.70 -5.39 19.51
C THR A 92 -0.60 -4.60 19.74
N ALA A 93 -0.80 -4.04 20.94
CA ALA A 93 -1.95 -3.19 21.24
C ALA A 93 -1.93 -1.90 20.40
N TYR A 94 -0.74 -1.33 20.17
CA TYR A 94 -0.58 -0.16 19.30
C TYR A 94 -1.02 -0.47 17.86
N VAL A 95 -0.54 -1.58 17.29
CA VAL A 95 -0.93 -2.02 15.92
C VAL A 95 -2.45 -2.23 15.82
N ARG A 96 -3.08 -2.81 16.83
CA ARG A 96 -4.54 -2.99 16.83
C ARG A 96 -5.29 -1.67 16.92
N ALA A 97 -4.75 -0.67 17.62
CA ALA A 97 -5.37 0.64 17.75
C ALA A 97 -5.40 1.41 16.42
N THR A 98 -4.51 1.12 15.47
CA THR A 98 -4.51 1.72 14.12
C THR A 98 -5.51 1.07 13.17
N GLY A 99 -6.21 0.01 13.61
CA GLY A 99 -7.08 -0.81 12.77
C GLY A 99 -6.33 -1.86 11.95
N ASP A 100 -5.03 -2.01 12.20
CA ASP A 100 -4.18 -2.97 11.52
C ASP A 100 -4.08 -4.29 12.27
N THR A 101 -3.64 -5.33 11.56
CA THR A 101 -3.32 -6.62 12.17
C THR A 101 -1.82 -6.78 12.26
N GLY A 102 -1.33 -7.49 13.27
CA GLY A 102 0.11 -7.65 13.44
C GLY A 102 0.52 -8.41 14.69
N SER A 103 1.81 -8.67 14.77
CA SER A 103 2.45 -9.37 15.88
C SER A 103 3.75 -8.67 16.28
N ALA A 104 4.09 -8.73 17.56
CA ALA A 104 5.34 -8.21 18.09
C ALA A 104 6.13 -9.32 18.79
N THR A 105 7.43 -9.39 18.48
CA THR A 105 8.38 -10.31 19.09
C THR A 105 9.49 -9.50 19.75
N VAL A 106 9.95 -9.95 20.92
CA VAL A 106 11.02 -9.28 21.66
C VAL A 106 12.16 -10.27 21.89
N GLN A 107 13.34 -9.98 21.37
CA GLN A 107 14.56 -10.78 21.52
C GLN A 107 15.64 -9.94 22.20
N GLY A 108 15.98 -10.29 23.45
CA GLY A 108 16.86 -9.47 24.28
C GLY A 108 16.32 -8.06 24.45
N ASP A 109 16.98 -7.11 23.81
CA ASP A 109 16.70 -5.66 23.87
C ASP A 109 16.05 -5.15 22.58
N GLU A 110 15.73 -6.05 21.66
CA GLU A 110 15.26 -5.74 20.32
C GLU A 110 13.80 -6.12 20.19
N VAL A 111 12.98 -5.19 19.72
CA VAL A 111 11.55 -5.34 19.49
C VAL A 111 11.32 -5.33 17.99
N THR A 112 10.86 -6.45 17.44
CA THR A 112 10.44 -6.58 16.05
C THR A 112 8.91 -6.59 15.99
N VAL A 113 8.33 -5.73 15.17
CA VAL A 113 6.89 -5.67 14.95
C VAL A 113 6.60 -5.93 13.48
N HIS A 114 5.63 -6.79 13.22
CA HIS A 114 5.06 -7.04 11.90
C HIS A 114 3.65 -6.45 11.84
N VAL A 115 3.37 -5.70 10.77
CA VAL A 115 2.09 -5.05 10.52
C VAL A 115 1.57 -5.48 9.16
N THR A 116 0.29 -5.79 9.10
CA THR A 116 -0.47 -6.08 7.90
C THR A 116 -1.63 -5.10 7.81
N HIS A 117 -1.55 -4.22 6.82
CA HIS A 117 -2.56 -3.22 6.49
C HIS A 117 -3.39 -3.70 5.29
N HIS A 118 -4.70 -3.58 5.38
CA HIS A 118 -5.61 -3.85 4.26
C HIS A 118 -6.15 -2.54 3.71
N GLN A 119 -5.74 -2.19 2.49
CA GLN A 119 -6.21 -0.99 1.82
C GLN A 119 -7.18 -1.36 0.69
N PRO A 120 -8.42 -0.85 0.69
CA PRO A 120 -9.34 -1.06 -0.42
C PRO A 120 -8.81 -0.39 -1.69
N ALA A 121 -8.76 -1.13 -2.80
CA ALA A 121 -8.30 -0.61 -4.08
C ALA A 121 -9.41 0.19 -4.77
N GLN A 122 -9.10 1.37 -5.31
CA GLN A 122 -10.10 2.29 -5.87
C GLN A 122 -10.26 2.17 -7.38
N ILE A 123 -9.17 1.99 -8.14
CA ILE A 123 -9.26 1.82 -9.60
C ILE A 123 -8.97 0.37 -9.99
N LEU A 124 -8.09 -0.31 -9.25
CA LEU A 124 -7.76 -1.72 -9.44
C LEU A 124 -8.99 -2.65 -9.26
N GLN A 125 -10.04 -2.17 -8.59
CA GLN A 125 -11.33 -2.87 -8.48
C GLN A 125 -12.07 -3.00 -9.83
N LEU A 126 -11.84 -2.10 -10.80
CA LEU A 126 -12.41 -2.20 -12.15
C LEU A 126 -11.79 -3.36 -12.95
N VAL A 127 -10.59 -3.80 -12.58
CA VAL A 127 -9.87 -4.97 -13.14
C VAL A 127 -9.83 -6.16 -12.18
N GLY A 128 -10.68 -6.15 -11.15
CA GLY A 128 -10.94 -7.32 -10.28
C GLY A 128 -10.09 -7.41 -9.00
N VAL A 129 -9.16 -6.48 -8.75
CA VAL A 129 -8.38 -6.45 -7.50
C VAL A 129 -9.07 -5.51 -6.51
N ARG A 130 -9.75 -6.09 -5.51
CA ARG A 130 -10.61 -5.33 -4.58
C ARG A 130 -9.87 -4.80 -3.35
N THR A 131 -8.79 -5.46 -2.96
CA THR A 131 -8.06 -5.17 -1.72
C THR A 131 -6.57 -5.39 -1.93
N LEU A 132 -5.76 -4.40 -1.55
CA LEU A 132 -4.32 -4.52 -1.50
C LEU A 132 -3.89 -4.82 -0.06
N THR A 133 -3.30 -5.99 0.14
CA THR A 133 -2.71 -6.37 1.42
C THR A 133 -1.26 -5.92 1.43
N VAL A 134 -0.91 -5.06 2.37
CA VAL A 134 0.44 -4.52 2.51
C VAL A 134 1.03 -4.96 3.84
N THR A 135 2.20 -5.57 3.79
CA THR A 135 2.92 -6.02 4.98
C THR A 135 4.19 -5.20 5.16
N ALA A 136 4.43 -4.77 6.39
CA ALA A 136 5.63 -4.06 6.81
C ALA A 136 6.16 -4.64 8.11
N HIS A 137 7.45 -4.44 8.37
CA HIS A 137 8.06 -4.79 9.64
C HIS A 137 9.08 -3.74 10.03
N ALA A 138 9.25 -3.56 11.34
CA ALA A 138 10.26 -2.68 11.89
C ALA A 138 10.89 -3.32 13.11
N THR A 139 12.17 -3.05 13.27
CA THR A 139 12.95 -3.54 14.40
C THR A 139 13.59 -2.37 15.12
N VAL A 140 13.40 -2.30 16.43
CA VAL A 140 13.92 -1.22 17.28
C VAL A 140 14.64 -1.82 18.47
N ARG A 141 15.87 -1.36 18.71
CA ARG A 141 16.62 -1.68 19.93
C ARG A 141 16.24 -0.69 21.03
N ALA A 142 15.88 -1.20 22.20
CA ALA A 142 15.76 -0.43 23.43
C ALA A 142 17.15 0.04 23.83
N GLU A 143 17.45 1.31 23.56
CA GLU A 143 18.71 1.93 23.94
C GLU A 143 18.73 2.10 25.47
N ARG A 144 19.83 1.70 26.12
CA ARG A 144 20.05 2.08 27.52
C ARG A 144 20.35 3.58 27.51
N ALA A 145 19.55 4.39 28.19
CA ALA A 145 20.00 5.72 28.56
C ALA A 145 21.30 5.55 29.37
N ASN A 146 22.44 5.86 28.76
CA ASN A 146 23.73 5.80 29.42
C ASN A 146 23.76 6.93 30.45
N ALA A 147 23.48 6.59 31.71
CA ALA A 147 23.99 7.35 32.83
C ALA A 147 25.53 7.29 32.75
N ASN A 148 26.12 8.29 32.10
CA ASN A 148 27.55 8.56 32.24
C ASN A 148 27.74 9.24 33.61
N PRO A 149 28.68 8.78 34.46
CA PRO A 149 28.93 9.34 35.79
C PRO A 149 29.40 10.80 35.74
#